data_AF-A0A918UMB1-F1
#
_entry.id   AF-A0A918UMB1-F1
#
_cell.length_a   1.000
_cell.length_b   1.000
_cell.length_c   1.000
_cell.angle_alpha   90.00
_cell.angle_beta   90.00
_cell.angle_gamma   90.00
#
_symmetry.space_group_name_H-M   'P 1'
#
loop_
_entity.id
_entity.type
_entity.pdbx_description
1 polymer ?
#
loop_
_entity_poly.entity_id
_entity_poly.type
_entity_poly.pdbx_seq_one_letter_code
_entity_poly.pdbx_strand_id
1 'polypeptide(L)'
;MDDLLNLETLPPETETGTAVALLEATTLIAFTDKAKHEKLYADVEQEIADFVPDVTTDKGRKAVASLAFKVTKLKAGIDKAGLKLTEEARSQIDLVNASRRDIKARLEALADQAREPLTKWEEAEEKRIDYAKRMIVHIENVGKGLIGGEPQAFGILFHELDEKINISDLAEFEPAARKAMETARELLTVSYEAHKRAAADRAELERFRAAEAERLAQEEARAEAKRIAAERVAEAQRLADEAKEREVAAERAKVAEAERLAQAAEQARLAAIAEQQAKAKAEQDQRDREHAQALADAKRRADEAEAARMAEAKRIEDERLAKEKADRLAREADEKRQRDQKHRSQIMSAAKEALMQHADIPEDIAKRVVLAITGGNVPAVSIQF
;
A
#
# COMPACT_ATOMS: atom_id res chain seq x y z
N MET A 1 -23.99 -53.62 -100.17
CA MET A 1 -25.21 -54.34 -99.77
C MET A 1 -26.08 -54.49 -101.01
N ASP A 2 -25.50 -55.00 -102.11
CA ASP A 2 -26.14 -55.11 -103.42
C ASP A 2 -25.37 -56.08 -104.34
N ASP A 3 -24.73 -57.11 -103.77
CA ASP A 3 -23.94 -58.08 -104.55
C ASP A 3 -23.98 -59.50 -103.96
N LEU A 4 -25.06 -59.84 -103.24
CA LEU A 4 -25.28 -61.17 -102.64
C LEU A 4 -26.59 -61.83 -103.11
N LEU A 5 -27.21 -61.33 -104.18
CA LEU A 5 -28.50 -61.81 -104.70
C LEU A 5 -28.52 -62.08 -106.22
N ASN A 6 -27.36 -62.29 -106.86
CA ASN A 6 -27.33 -62.79 -108.24
C ASN A 6 -27.51 -64.32 -108.26
N LEU A 7 -28.76 -64.75 -108.08
CA LEU A 7 -29.22 -66.11 -108.30
C LEU A 7 -29.81 -66.24 -109.71
N GLU A 8 -29.03 -65.92 -110.74
CA GLU A 8 -29.50 -66.04 -112.12
C GLU A 8 -28.34 -66.48 -113.03
N THR A 9 -28.24 -67.80 -113.23
CA THR A 9 -27.91 -68.49 -114.49
C THR A 9 -27.57 -69.96 -114.18
N LEU A 10 -28.54 -70.86 -114.39
CA LEU A 10 -28.27 -72.29 -114.59
C LEU A 10 -27.78 -72.49 -116.03
N PRO A 11 -26.57 -73.03 -116.28
CA PRO A 11 -26.20 -73.57 -117.58
C PRO A 11 -26.74 -75.00 -117.76
N PRO A 12 -26.84 -75.48 -119.02
CA PRO A 12 -27.79 -76.52 -119.43
C PRO A 12 -27.35 -77.93 -119.02
N GLU A 13 -28.35 -78.82 -118.93
CA GLU A 13 -28.19 -80.26 -118.78
C GLU A 13 -27.14 -80.80 -119.76
N THR A 14 -25.98 -81.19 -119.26
CA THR A 14 -25.06 -82.10 -119.94
C THR A 14 -24.43 -83.04 -118.92
N GLU A 15 -24.36 -84.29 -119.33
CA GLU A 15 -24.05 -85.47 -118.54
C GLU A 15 -22.64 -85.45 -117.92
N THR A 16 -22.51 -86.19 -116.80
CA THR A 16 -21.27 -86.58 -116.09
C THR A 16 -20.65 -85.60 -115.07
N GLY A 17 -21.47 -84.85 -114.34
CA GLY A 17 -21.10 -84.32 -113.02
C GLY A 17 -21.18 -85.41 -111.95
N THR A 18 -20.04 -85.78 -111.34
CA THR A 18 -19.94 -86.82 -110.29
C THR A 18 -21.06 -86.74 -109.24
N ALA A 19 -21.57 -87.89 -108.79
CA ALA A 19 -22.66 -88.01 -107.81
C ALA A 19 -22.47 -87.21 -106.50
N VAL A 20 -21.25 -86.74 -106.23
CA VAL A 20 -20.90 -85.84 -105.12
C VAL A 20 -21.41 -84.41 -105.37
N ALA A 21 -21.32 -83.88 -106.59
CA ALA A 21 -21.81 -82.55 -106.93
C ALA A 21 -23.34 -82.46 -106.98
N LEU A 22 -24.01 -83.54 -107.42
CA LEU A 22 -25.48 -83.64 -107.34
C LEU A 22 -25.95 -83.71 -105.89
N LEU A 23 -25.25 -84.48 -105.03
CA LEU A 23 -25.55 -84.53 -103.61
C LEU A 23 -25.36 -83.15 -102.95
N GLU A 24 -24.24 -82.45 -103.18
CA GLU A 24 -23.99 -81.13 -102.58
C GLU A 24 -25.02 -80.06 -102.97
N ALA A 25 -25.41 -79.98 -104.26
CA ALA A 25 -26.42 -79.04 -104.74
C ALA A 25 -27.84 -79.37 -104.26
N THR A 26 -28.21 -80.66 -104.23
CA THR A 26 -29.50 -81.11 -103.67
C THR A 26 -29.58 -80.87 -102.16
N THR A 27 -28.44 -80.89 -101.45
CA THR A 27 -28.44 -80.82 -99.99
C THR A 27 -28.60 -79.40 -99.43
N LEU A 28 -28.01 -78.36 -100.04
CA LEU A 28 -28.24 -76.96 -99.61
C LEU A 28 -29.72 -76.55 -99.79
N ILE A 29 -30.31 -77.04 -100.88
CA ILE A 29 -31.69 -76.82 -101.24
C ILE A 29 -32.65 -77.58 -100.31
N ALA A 30 -32.29 -78.79 -99.85
CA ALA A 30 -33.06 -79.54 -98.87
C ALA A 30 -33.16 -78.84 -97.50
N PHE A 31 -32.23 -77.95 -97.16
CA PHE A 31 -32.24 -77.21 -95.89
C PHE A 31 -32.96 -75.85 -95.95
N THR A 32 -33.14 -75.29 -97.13
CA THR A 32 -33.63 -73.90 -97.29
C THR A 32 -34.96 -73.80 -98.02
N ASP A 33 -35.38 -74.85 -98.73
CA ASP A 33 -36.61 -74.88 -99.52
C ASP A 33 -37.52 -76.03 -99.06
N LYS A 34 -38.63 -75.66 -98.40
CA LYS A 34 -39.62 -76.61 -97.90
C LYS A 34 -40.20 -77.50 -98.99
N ALA A 35 -40.53 -76.95 -100.16
CA ALA A 35 -41.14 -77.73 -101.22
C ALA A 35 -40.17 -78.81 -101.76
N LYS A 36 -38.87 -78.51 -101.76
CA LYS A 36 -37.86 -79.42 -102.29
C LYS A 36 -37.42 -80.48 -101.27
N HIS A 37 -37.48 -80.20 -99.96
CA HIS A 37 -37.33 -81.28 -98.98
C HIS A 37 -38.49 -82.28 -99.02
N GLU A 38 -39.71 -81.81 -99.26
CA GLU A 38 -40.88 -82.70 -99.34
C GLU A 38 -40.79 -83.56 -100.60
N LYS A 39 -40.34 -82.97 -101.72
CA LYS A 39 -40.08 -83.72 -102.95
C LYS A 39 -39.02 -84.80 -102.76
N LEU A 40 -37.94 -84.52 -102.04
CA LEU A 40 -36.89 -85.51 -101.74
C LEU A 40 -37.45 -86.71 -100.96
N TYR A 41 -38.34 -86.47 -99.98
CA TYR A 41 -39.02 -87.56 -99.28
C TYR A 41 -39.94 -88.34 -100.22
N ALA A 42 -40.77 -87.65 -101.02
CA ALA A 42 -41.67 -88.28 -101.97
C ALA A 42 -40.93 -89.15 -103.00
N ASP A 43 -39.78 -88.71 -103.52
CA ASP A 43 -38.96 -89.47 -104.46
C ASP A 43 -38.41 -90.76 -103.80
N VAL A 44 -37.99 -90.69 -102.53
CA VAL A 44 -37.53 -91.86 -101.76
C VAL A 44 -38.69 -92.81 -101.44
N GLU A 45 -39.85 -92.27 -101.06
CA GLU A 45 -41.07 -93.07 -100.84
C GLU A 45 -41.52 -93.80 -102.11
N GLN A 46 -41.44 -93.13 -103.27
CA GLN A 46 -41.75 -93.72 -104.56
C GLN A 46 -40.73 -94.82 -104.93
N GLU A 47 -39.42 -94.61 -104.73
CA GLU A 47 -38.41 -95.66 -104.96
C GLU A 47 -38.66 -96.90 -104.06
N ILE A 48 -39.14 -96.69 -102.84
CA ILE A 48 -39.53 -97.78 -101.93
C ILE A 48 -40.81 -98.48 -102.41
N ALA A 49 -41.81 -97.72 -102.85
CA ALA A 49 -43.10 -98.25 -103.33
C ALA A 49 -42.95 -99.06 -104.62
N ASP A 50 -42.09 -98.63 -105.54
CA ASP A 50 -41.83 -99.29 -106.82
C ASP A 50 -41.00 -100.58 -106.65
N PHE A 51 -40.32 -100.74 -105.52
CA PHE A 51 -39.50 -101.90 -105.23
C PHE A 51 -40.36 -103.09 -104.75
N VAL A 52 -40.42 -104.16 -105.55
CA VAL A 52 -41.10 -105.41 -105.17
C VAL A 52 -40.13 -106.33 -104.40
N PRO A 53 -40.29 -106.53 -103.08
CA PRO A 53 -39.35 -107.29 -102.28
C PRO A 53 -39.53 -108.80 -102.45
N ASP A 54 -38.45 -109.50 -102.79
CA ASP A 54 -38.36 -110.97 -102.71
C ASP A 54 -37.43 -111.38 -101.57
N VAL A 55 -37.98 -111.92 -100.49
CA VAL A 55 -37.19 -112.39 -99.33
C VAL A 55 -36.83 -113.87 -99.41
N THR A 56 -37.39 -114.59 -100.39
CA THR A 56 -37.21 -116.04 -100.53
C THR A 56 -35.85 -116.39 -101.11
N THR A 57 -35.24 -115.48 -101.89
CA THR A 57 -33.91 -115.65 -102.49
C THR A 57 -32.83 -114.84 -101.78
N ASP A 58 -31.57 -115.32 -101.80
CA ASP A 58 -30.42 -114.57 -101.29
C ASP A 58 -30.23 -113.23 -102.02
N LYS A 59 -30.44 -113.23 -103.34
CA LYS A 59 -30.36 -112.04 -104.18
C LYS A 59 -31.40 -110.99 -103.78
N GLY A 60 -32.65 -111.40 -103.55
CA GLY A 60 -33.72 -110.48 -103.17
C GLY A 60 -33.54 -109.90 -101.76
N ARG A 61 -33.09 -110.70 -100.77
CA ARG A 61 -32.71 -110.17 -99.44
C ARG A 61 -31.58 -109.14 -99.50
N LYS A 62 -30.57 -109.38 -100.36
CA LYS A 62 -29.49 -108.40 -100.62
C LYS A 62 -30.00 -107.13 -101.30
N ALA A 63 -31.01 -107.23 -102.18
CA ALA A 63 -31.61 -106.07 -102.81
C ALA A 63 -32.39 -105.20 -101.81
N VAL A 64 -33.17 -105.81 -100.89
CA VAL A 64 -33.84 -105.09 -99.78
C VAL A 64 -32.81 -104.37 -98.90
N ALA A 65 -31.73 -105.06 -98.50
CA ALA A 65 -30.66 -104.47 -97.70
C ALA A 65 -29.96 -103.31 -98.43
N SER A 66 -29.78 -103.42 -99.74
CA SER A 66 -29.20 -102.37 -100.59
C SER A 66 -30.09 -101.11 -100.63
N LEU A 67 -31.41 -101.28 -100.78
CA LEU A 67 -32.36 -100.16 -100.76
C LEU A 67 -32.34 -99.43 -99.40
N ALA A 68 -32.41 -100.18 -98.29
CA ALA A 68 -32.28 -99.59 -96.95
C ALA A 68 -30.93 -98.88 -96.76
N PHE A 69 -29.83 -99.46 -97.27
CA PHE A 69 -28.51 -98.84 -97.22
C PHE A 69 -28.48 -97.52 -98.00
N LYS A 70 -29.11 -97.42 -99.18
CA LYS A 70 -29.22 -96.15 -99.92
C LYS A 70 -29.91 -95.06 -99.07
N VAL A 71 -31.03 -95.38 -98.42
CA VAL A 71 -31.77 -94.43 -97.57
C VAL A 71 -30.91 -93.97 -96.39
N THR A 72 -30.23 -94.90 -95.69
CA THR A 72 -29.34 -94.53 -94.58
C THR A 72 -28.13 -93.69 -95.03
N LYS A 73 -27.59 -93.98 -96.21
CA LYS A 73 -26.50 -93.21 -96.82
C LYS A 73 -26.95 -91.80 -97.22
N LEU A 74 -28.17 -91.67 -97.75
CA LEU A 74 -28.79 -90.37 -98.04
C LEU A 74 -28.96 -89.54 -96.76
N LYS A 75 -29.52 -90.14 -95.69
CA LYS A 75 -29.64 -89.49 -94.37
C LYS A 75 -28.29 -88.96 -93.85
N ALA A 76 -27.26 -89.81 -93.87
CA ALA A 76 -25.92 -89.44 -93.41
C ALA A 76 -25.28 -88.35 -94.29
N GLY A 77 -25.55 -88.36 -95.61
CA GLY A 77 -25.11 -87.32 -96.53
C GLY A 77 -25.74 -85.96 -96.23
N ILE A 78 -27.04 -85.94 -95.96
CA ILE A 78 -27.79 -84.73 -95.59
C ILE A 78 -27.23 -84.16 -94.28
N ASP A 79 -27.16 -84.96 -93.22
CA ASP A 79 -26.63 -84.54 -91.92
C ASP A 79 -25.21 -83.96 -92.02
N LYS A 80 -24.31 -84.65 -92.73
CA LYS A 80 -22.93 -84.18 -92.93
C LYS A 80 -22.87 -82.84 -93.66
N ALA A 81 -23.70 -82.62 -94.68
CA ALA A 81 -23.68 -81.34 -95.38
C ALA A 81 -24.33 -80.22 -94.55
N GLY A 82 -25.35 -80.52 -93.75
CA GLY A 82 -25.95 -79.56 -92.82
C GLY A 82 -24.94 -79.11 -91.76
N LEU A 83 -24.19 -80.06 -91.17
CA LEU A 83 -23.09 -79.76 -90.26
C LEU A 83 -22.05 -78.87 -90.92
N LYS A 84 -21.55 -79.24 -92.12
CA LYS A 84 -20.58 -78.46 -92.89
C LYS A 84 -21.08 -77.03 -93.15
N LEU A 85 -22.33 -76.86 -93.58
CA LEU A 85 -22.92 -75.54 -93.81
C LEU A 85 -22.97 -74.68 -92.54
N THR A 86 -23.39 -75.25 -91.41
CA THR A 86 -23.46 -74.50 -90.16
C THR A 86 -22.08 -74.17 -89.58
N GLU A 87 -21.09 -75.02 -89.81
CA GLU A 87 -19.70 -74.79 -89.42
C GLU A 87 -19.09 -73.66 -90.26
N GLU A 88 -19.25 -73.71 -91.57
CA GLU A 88 -18.82 -72.64 -92.49
C GLU A 88 -19.50 -71.31 -92.13
N ALA A 89 -20.82 -71.32 -91.90
CA ALA A 89 -21.56 -70.12 -91.50
C ALA A 89 -21.08 -69.55 -90.15
N ARG A 90 -20.86 -70.41 -89.13
CA ARG A 90 -20.32 -69.98 -87.83
C ARG A 90 -18.92 -69.38 -87.98
N SER A 91 -18.06 -70.03 -88.75
CA SER A 91 -16.71 -69.52 -89.01
C SER A 91 -16.74 -68.15 -89.68
N GLN A 92 -17.65 -67.92 -90.64
CA GLN A 92 -17.80 -66.61 -91.28
C GLN A 92 -18.36 -65.56 -90.30
N ILE A 93 -19.37 -65.92 -89.49
CA ILE A 93 -19.93 -65.03 -88.46
C ILE A 93 -18.86 -64.63 -87.44
N ASP A 94 -18.06 -65.58 -86.98
CA ASP A 94 -16.99 -65.33 -86.00
C ASP A 94 -15.90 -64.43 -86.59
N LEU A 95 -15.51 -64.65 -87.84
CA LEU A 95 -14.57 -63.79 -88.57
C LEU A 95 -15.10 -62.35 -88.68
N VAL A 96 -16.38 -62.19 -89.08
CA VAL A 96 -17.02 -60.87 -89.19
C VAL A 96 -17.11 -60.20 -87.82
N ASN A 97 -17.47 -60.92 -86.76
CA ASN A 97 -17.54 -60.39 -85.41
C ASN A 97 -16.17 -59.95 -84.89
N ALA A 98 -15.12 -60.75 -85.12
CA ALA A 98 -13.75 -60.41 -84.75
C ALA A 98 -13.28 -59.15 -85.49
N SER A 99 -13.47 -59.11 -86.82
CA SER A 99 -13.15 -57.94 -87.65
C SER A 99 -13.91 -56.69 -87.20
N ARG A 100 -15.22 -56.81 -86.90
CA ARG A 100 -16.02 -55.67 -86.42
C ARG A 100 -15.51 -55.10 -85.09
N ARG A 101 -15.06 -55.96 -84.17
CA ARG A 101 -14.46 -55.53 -82.89
C ARG A 101 -13.13 -54.81 -83.12
N ASP A 102 -12.25 -55.37 -83.94
CA ASP A 102 -10.95 -54.77 -84.28
C ASP A 102 -11.13 -53.42 -85.01
N ILE A 103 -11.99 -53.36 -86.02
CA ILE A 103 -12.32 -52.13 -86.74
C ILE A 103 -12.86 -51.07 -85.78
N LYS A 104 -13.81 -51.43 -84.91
CA LYS A 104 -14.36 -50.49 -83.93
C LYS A 104 -13.25 -49.93 -83.03
N ALA A 105 -12.43 -50.78 -82.43
CA ALA A 105 -11.35 -50.37 -81.54
C ALA A 105 -10.32 -49.46 -82.25
N ARG A 106 -9.97 -49.77 -83.50
CA ARG A 106 -9.06 -48.93 -84.29
C ARG A 106 -9.66 -47.57 -84.65
N LEU A 107 -10.94 -47.53 -85.01
CA LEU A 107 -11.64 -46.27 -85.32
C LEU A 107 -11.80 -45.40 -84.07
N GLU A 108 -12.07 -46.00 -82.90
CA GLU A 108 -12.08 -45.29 -81.61
C GLU A 108 -10.70 -44.69 -81.30
N ALA A 109 -9.62 -45.47 -81.43
CA ALA A 109 -8.26 -44.97 -81.23
C ALA A 109 -7.87 -43.85 -82.20
N LEU A 110 -8.29 -43.95 -83.48
CA LEU A 110 -8.07 -42.88 -84.46
C LEU A 110 -8.89 -41.62 -84.15
N ALA A 111 -10.11 -41.77 -83.63
CA ALA A 111 -10.92 -40.64 -83.18
C ALA A 111 -10.27 -39.93 -81.98
N ASP A 112 -9.74 -40.70 -81.02
CA ASP A 112 -9.00 -40.16 -79.87
C ASP A 112 -7.73 -39.43 -80.34
N GLN A 113 -6.94 -40.03 -81.23
CA GLN A 113 -5.75 -39.39 -81.81
C GLN A 113 -6.10 -38.11 -82.58
N ALA A 114 -7.19 -38.12 -83.36
CA ALA A 114 -7.65 -36.94 -84.09
C ALA A 114 -8.11 -35.82 -83.14
N ARG A 115 -8.66 -36.17 -81.97
CA ARG A 115 -9.09 -35.21 -80.94
C ARG A 115 -7.95 -34.75 -80.03
N GLU A 116 -6.88 -35.53 -79.90
CA GLU A 116 -5.76 -35.26 -78.98
C GLU A 116 -5.22 -33.81 -79.05
N PRO A 117 -5.02 -33.18 -80.23
CA PRO A 117 -4.57 -31.78 -80.29
C PRO A 117 -5.57 -30.81 -79.68
N LEU A 118 -6.88 -31.05 -79.86
CA LEU A 118 -7.93 -30.22 -79.29
C LEU A 118 -7.97 -30.40 -77.76
N THR A 119 -7.90 -31.63 -77.27
CA THR A 119 -7.85 -31.89 -75.81
C THR A 119 -6.64 -31.23 -75.15
N LYS A 120 -5.45 -31.32 -75.76
CA LYS A 120 -4.25 -30.63 -75.26
C LYS A 120 -4.43 -29.11 -75.21
N TRP A 121 -5.08 -28.53 -76.23
CA TRP A 121 -5.37 -27.11 -76.25
C TRP A 121 -6.41 -26.72 -75.18
N GLU A 122 -7.50 -27.47 -75.05
CA GLU A 122 -8.55 -27.27 -74.03
C GLU A 122 -7.95 -27.27 -72.62
N GLU A 123 -7.08 -28.24 -72.29
CA GLU A 123 -6.40 -28.32 -71.00
C GLU A 123 -5.40 -27.18 -70.76
N ALA A 124 -4.65 -26.79 -71.80
CA ALA A 124 -3.72 -25.67 -71.72
C ALA A 124 -4.45 -24.34 -71.51
N GLU A 125 -5.59 -24.18 -72.19
CA GLU A 125 -6.44 -23.00 -72.11
C GLU A 125 -7.12 -22.89 -70.74
N GLU A 126 -7.62 -24.00 -70.19
CA GLU A 126 -8.16 -24.04 -68.83
C GLU A 126 -7.11 -23.60 -67.79
N LYS A 127 -5.87 -24.12 -67.90
CA LYS A 127 -4.76 -23.72 -67.03
C LYS A 127 -4.41 -22.25 -67.18
N ARG A 128 -4.41 -21.71 -68.41
CA ARG A 128 -4.16 -20.28 -68.68
C ARG A 128 -5.23 -19.41 -68.02
N ILE A 129 -6.50 -19.77 -68.16
CA ILE A 129 -7.63 -19.05 -67.56
C ILE A 129 -7.58 -19.11 -66.02
N ASP A 130 -7.31 -20.28 -65.44
CA ASP A 130 -7.17 -20.43 -63.99
C ASP A 130 -6.00 -19.61 -63.43
N TYR A 131 -4.84 -19.64 -64.10
CA TYR A 131 -3.70 -18.80 -63.75
C TYR A 131 -4.05 -17.30 -63.76
N ALA A 132 -4.72 -16.83 -64.81
CA ALA A 132 -5.13 -15.42 -64.92
C ALA A 132 -6.08 -15.01 -63.78
N LYS A 133 -7.06 -15.86 -63.46
CA LYS A 133 -7.98 -15.62 -62.33
C LYS A 133 -7.25 -15.59 -60.99
N ARG A 134 -6.33 -16.53 -60.75
CA ARG A 134 -5.51 -16.55 -59.53
C ARG A 134 -4.62 -15.33 -59.40
N MET A 135 -4.06 -14.83 -60.51
CA MET A 135 -3.25 -13.61 -60.51
C MET A 135 -4.08 -12.38 -60.11
N ILE A 136 -5.31 -12.25 -60.61
CA ILE A 136 -6.22 -11.17 -60.21
C ILE A 136 -6.52 -11.24 -58.70
N VAL A 137 -6.84 -12.44 -58.18
CA VAL A 137 -7.06 -12.64 -56.74
C VAL A 137 -5.81 -12.32 -55.93
N HIS A 138 -4.62 -12.66 -56.43
CA HIS A 138 -3.34 -12.29 -55.79
C HIS A 138 -3.18 -10.78 -55.70
N ILE A 139 -3.42 -10.05 -56.80
CA ILE A 139 -3.38 -8.58 -56.83
C ILE A 139 -4.35 -7.97 -55.79
N GLU A 140 -5.57 -8.48 -55.73
CA GLU A 140 -6.57 -8.01 -54.75
C GLU A 140 -6.13 -8.26 -53.29
N ASN A 141 -5.49 -9.41 -53.03
CA ASN A 141 -4.96 -9.73 -51.71
C ASN A 141 -3.78 -8.84 -51.32
N VAL A 142 -2.88 -8.55 -52.28
CA VAL A 142 -1.80 -7.57 -52.09
C VAL A 142 -2.39 -6.21 -51.71
N GLY A 143 -3.45 -5.77 -52.39
CA GLY A 143 -4.19 -4.56 -52.04
C GLY A 143 -4.69 -4.54 -50.58
N LYS A 144 -5.13 -5.69 -50.07
CA LYS A 144 -5.59 -5.87 -48.67
C LYS A 144 -4.44 -6.05 -47.67
N GLY A 145 -3.19 -6.01 -48.13
CA GLY A 145 -1.99 -6.14 -47.30
C GLY A 145 -1.51 -7.58 -47.09
N LEU A 146 -1.95 -8.52 -47.93
CA LEU A 146 -1.68 -9.96 -47.78
C LEU A 146 -0.87 -10.50 -48.96
N ILE A 147 0.14 -11.33 -48.67
CA ILE A 147 0.84 -12.17 -49.66
C ILE A 147 0.85 -13.60 -49.14
N GLY A 148 0.36 -14.55 -49.92
CA GLY A 148 0.26 -15.94 -49.48
C GLY A 148 -0.67 -16.16 -48.29
N GLY A 149 -1.61 -15.24 -48.04
CA GLY A 149 -2.53 -15.27 -46.89
C GLY A 149 -1.99 -14.58 -45.62
N GLU A 150 -0.74 -14.14 -45.62
CA GLU A 150 -0.09 -13.54 -44.45
C GLU A 150 0.07 -12.02 -44.61
N PRO A 151 -0.13 -11.22 -43.54
CA PRO A 151 0.14 -9.79 -43.56
C PRO A 151 1.61 -9.48 -43.86
N GLN A 152 1.84 -8.50 -44.72
CA GLN A 152 3.19 -8.05 -45.09
C GLN A 152 3.41 -6.56 -44.82
N ALA A 153 4.68 -6.16 -44.77
CA ALA A 153 5.03 -4.74 -44.66
C ALA A 153 4.70 -4.00 -45.97
N PHE A 154 4.27 -2.73 -45.86
CA PHE A 154 3.89 -1.90 -47.02
C PHE A 154 4.96 -1.86 -48.12
N GLY A 155 6.24 -1.77 -47.76
CA GLY A 155 7.34 -1.78 -48.75
C GLY A 155 7.39 -3.06 -49.59
N ILE A 156 7.11 -4.21 -48.98
CA ILE A 156 7.05 -5.51 -49.69
C ILE A 156 5.82 -5.54 -50.59
N LEU A 157 4.68 -5.03 -50.11
CA LEU A 157 3.42 -5.00 -50.85
C LEU A 157 3.50 -4.11 -52.10
N PHE A 158 4.10 -2.93 -51.98
CA PHE A 158 4.34 -2.05 -53.14
C PHE A 158 5.33 -2.68 -54.13
N HIS A 159 6.42 -3.29 -53.65
CA HIS A 159 7.37 -3.98 -54.52
C HIS A 159 6.74 -5.17 -55.25
N GLU A 160 5.92 -5.96 -54.55
CA GLU A 160 5.17 -7.07 -55.15
C GLU A 160 4.25 -6.57 -56.27
N LEU A 161 3.49 -5.50 -56.00
CA LEU A 161 2.55 -4.93 -56.95
C LEU A 161 3.25 -4.28 -58.15
N ASP A 162 4.33 -3.56 -57.93
CA ASP A 162 4.93 -2.67 -58.94
C ASP A 162 6.03 -3.35 -59.77
N GLU A 163 6.76 -4.30 -59.18
CA GLU A 163 7.95 -4.90 -59.81
C GLU A 163 7.79 -6.38 -60.13
N LYS A 164 7.04 -7.14 -59.33
CA LYS A 164 6.97 -8.60 -59.49
C LYS A 164 5.76 -9.08 -60.28
N ILE A 165 4.60 -8.48 -60.07
CA ILE A 165 3.38 -8.90 -60.77
C ILE A 165 3.45 -8.39 -62.21
N ASN A 166 3.55 -9.33 -63.17
CA ASN A 166 3.41 -9.05 -64.58
C ASN A 166 2.02 -9.46 -65.08
N ILE A 167 1.28 -8.49 -65.64
CA ILE A 167 -0.06 -8.71 -66.19
C ILE A 167 -0.11 -8.76 -67.73
N SER A 168 0.99 -8.50 -68.44
CA SER A 168 1.01 -8.39 -69.92
C SER A 168 0.55 -9.66 -70.62
N ASP A 169 0.78 -10.81 -69.99
CA ASP A 169 0.55 -12.12 -70.61
C ASP A 169 -0.83 -12.70 -70.26
N LEU A 170 -1.70 -11.89 -69.66
CA LEU A 170 -3.05 -12.30 -69.22
C LEU A 170 -4.13 -12.15 -70.29
N ALA A 171 -3.77 -11.71 -71.50
CA ALA A 171 -4.67 -11.59 -72.66
C ALA A 171 -6.00 -10.89 -72.32
N GLU A 172 -7.15 -11.56 -72.45
CA GLU A 172 -8.47 -10.99 -72.18
C GLU A 172 -8.70 -10.58 -70.71
N PHE A 173 -7.89 -11.11 -69.79
CA PHE A 173 -7.92 -10.77 -68.37
C PHE A 173 -7.00 -9.59 -68.01
N GLU A 174 -6.13 -9.15 -68.92
CA GLU A 174 -5.21 -8.02 -68.68
C GLU A 174 -5.97 -6.74 -68.24
N PRO A 175 -7.08 -6.32 -68.89
CA PRO A 175 -7.79 -5.12 -68.45
C PRO A 175 -8.37 -5.24 -67.04
N ALA A 176 -8.85 -6.44 -66.67
CA ALA A 176 -9.36 -6.71 -65.33
C ALA A 176 -8.24 -6.70 -64.29
N ALA A 177 -7.09 -7.32 -64.61
CA ALA A 177 -5.91 -7.32 -63.76
C ALA A 177 -5.34 -5.90 -63.57
N ARG A 178 -5.29 -5.09 -64.64
CA ARG A 178 -4.88 -3.68 -64.57
C ARG A 178 -5.75 -2.87 -63.62
N LYS A 179 -7.06 -2.99 -63.74
CA LYS A 179 -8.02 -2.33 -62.83
C LYS A 179 -7.84 -2.80 -61.39
N ALA A 180 -7.59 -4.10 -61.18
CA ALA A 180 -7.30 -4.65 -59.86
C ALA A 180 -5.99 -4.06 -59.29
N MET A 181 -4.95 -3.88 -60.11
CA MET A 181 -3.69 -3.26 -59.67
C MET A 181 -3.87 -1.80 -59.27
N GLU A 182 -4.62 -1.03 -60.06
CA GLU A 182 -4.96 0.36 -59.73
C GLU A 182 -5.69 0.45 -58.39
N THR A 183 -6.71 -0.38 -58.20
CA THR A 183 -7.49 -0.46 -56.95
C THR A 183 -6.62 -0.89 -55.77
N ALA A 184 -5.76 -1.91 -55.96
CA ALA A 184 -4.84 -2.39 -54.95
C ALA A 184 -3.82 -1.31 -54.53
N ARG A 185 -3.28 -0.57 -55.51
CA ARG A 185 -2.35 0.54 -55.26
C ARG A 185 -3.01 1.67 -54.49
N GLU A 186 -4.23 2.05 -54.85
CA GLU A 186 -5.00 3.05 -54.11
C GLU A 186 -5.25 2.62 -52.66
N LEU A 187 -5.71 1.39 -52.45
CA LEU A 187 -5.97 0.85 -51.11
C LEU A 187 -4.70 0.81 -50.25
N LEU A 188 -3.58 0.36 -50.82
CA LEU A 188 -2.28 0.36 -50.14
C LEU A 188 -1.79 1.76 -49.83
N THR A 189 -1.94 2.71 -50.75
CA THR A 189 -1.52 4.11 -50.54
C THR A 189 -2.30 4.75 -49.40
N VAL A 190 -3.63 4.59 -49.38
CA VAL A 190 -4.48 5.09 -48.29
C VAL A 190 -4.10 4.45 -46.96
N SER A 191 -3.91 3.13 -46.94
CA SER A 191 -3.53 2.39 -45.73
C SER A 191 -2.15 2.79 -45.21
N TYR A 192 -1.20 3.01 -46.11
CA TYR A 192 0.16 3.46 -45.79
C TYR A 192 0.17 4.86 -45.19
N GLU A 193 -0.54 5.82 -45.81
CA GLU A 193 -0.63 7.19 -45.29
C GLU A 193 -1.35 7.23 -43.93
N ALA A 194 -2.40 6.42 -43.75
CA ALA A 194 -3.06 6.27 -42.45
C ALA A 194 -2.09 5.71 -41.39
N HIS A 195 -1.31 4.69 -41.73
CA HIS A 195 -0.30 4.12 -40.82
C HIS A 195 0.80 5.13 -40.46
N LYS A 196 1.28 5.88 -41.46
CA LYS A 196 2.30 6.93 -41.29
C LYS A 196 1.78 8.06 -40.40
N ARG A 197 0.54 8.52 -40.62
CA ARG A 197 -0.11 9.53 -39.77
C ARG A 197 -0.27 9.02 -38.34
N ALA A 198 -0.77 7.80 -38.14
CA ALA A 198 -0.90 7.23 -36.81
C ALA A 198 0.46 7.09 -36.09
N ALA A 199 1.54 6.80 -36.81
CA ALA A 199 2.89 6.78 -36.25
C ALA A 199 3.38 8.18 -35.86
N ALA A 200 3.13 9.19 -36.70
CA ALA A 200 3.46 10.58 -36.40
C ALA A 200 2.67 11.11 -35.19
N ASP A 201 1.36 10.88 -35.16
CA ASP A 201 0.46 11.29 -34.07
C ASP A 201 0.89 10.66 -32.73
N ARG A 202 1.30 9.38 -32.74
CA ARG A 202 1.87 8.72 -31.55
C ARG A 202 3.16 9.38 -31.08
N ALA A 203 4.08 9.66 -32.00
CA ALA A 203 5.35 10.32 -31.67
C ALA A 203 5.14 11.74 -31.13
N GLU A 204 4.18 12.49 -31.68
CA GLU A 204 3.79 13.81 -31.17
C GLU A 204 3.16 13.70 -29.78
N LEU A 205 2.24 12.75 -29.56
CA LEU A 205 1.63 12.53 -28.25
C LEU A 205 2.67 12.15 -27.18
N GLU A 206 3.66 11.32 -27.52
CA GLU A 206 4.78 11.00 -26.63
C GLU A 206 5.63 12.23 -26.30
N ARG A 207 5.92 13.09 -27.30
CA ARG A 207 6.61 14.37 -27.06
C ARG A 207 5.82 15.29 -26.14
N PHE A 208 4.50 15.40 -26.34
CA PHE A 208 3.63 16.19 -25.46
C PHE A 208 3.62 15.64 -24.04
N ARG A 209 3.50 14.32 -23.86
CA ARG A 209 3.57 13.67 -22.54
C ARG A 209 4.91 13.90 -21.86
N ALA A 210 6.02 13.81 -22.59
CA ALA A 210 7.35 14.07 -22.05
C ALA A 210 7.51 15.54 -21.62
N ALA A 211 7.08 16.49 -22.45
CA ALA A 211 7.14 17.91 -22.13
C ALA A 211 6.24 18.28 -20.93
N GLU A 212 5.04 17.69 -20.83
CA GLU A 212 4.15 17.90 -19.69
C GLU A 212 4.71 17.30 -18.40
N ALA A 213 5.27 16.09 -18.46
CA ALA A 213 5.95 15.45 -17.33
C ALA A 213 7.15 16.27 -16.86
N GLU A 214 7.94 16.82 -17.78
CA GLU A 214 9.05 17.72 -17.43
C GLU A 214 8.54 19.00 -16.77
N ARG A 215 7.48 19.61 -17.29
CA ARG A 215 6.88 20.82 -16.70
C ARG A 215 6.39 20.55 -15.27
N LEU A 216 5.69 19.43 -15.05
CA LEU A 216 5.20 19.05 -13.73
C LEU A 216 6.37 18.80 -12.76
N ALA A 217 7.40 18.07 -13.19
CA ALA A 217 8.61 17.86 -12.38
C ALA A 217 9.32 19.18 -12.03
N GLN A 218 9.40 20.13 -12.97
CA GLN A 218 9.93 21.47 -12.70
C GLN A 218 9.06 22.25 -11.73
N GLU A 219 7.73 22.16 -11.82
CA GLU A 219 6.80 22.82 -10.90
C GLU A 219 6.89 22.23 -9.50
N GLU A 220 6.92 20.90 -9.37
CA GLU A 220 7.13 20.20 -8.11
C GLU A 220 8.49 20.54 -7.49
N ALA A 221 9.57 20.54 -8.28
CA ALA A 221 10.89 20.94 -7.81
C ALA A 221 10.92 22.40 -7.34
N ARG A 222 10.23 23.32 -8.02
CA ARG A 222 10.09 24.72 -7.59
C ARG A 222 9.25 24.85 -6.32
N ALA A 223 8.16 24.11 -6.21
CA ALA A 223 7.31 24.09 -5.03
C ALA A 223 8.07 23.55 -3.81
N GLU A 224 8.81 22.46 -3.99
CA GLU A 224 9.64 21.88 -2.93
C GLU A 224 10.81 22.79 -2.56
N ALA A 225 11.50 23.38 -3.54
CA ALA A 225 12.54 24.39 -3.27
C ALA A 225 11.98 25.59 -2.49
N LYS A 226 10.76 26.05 -2.81
CA LYS A 226 10.07 27.12 -2.08
C LYS A 226 9.69 26.68 -0.66
N ARG A 227 9.24 25.43 -0.46
CA ARG A 227 8.95 24.88 0.88
C ARG A 227 10.21 24.80 1.73
N ILE A 228 11.30 24.23 1.20
CA ILE A 228 12.59 24.15 1.88
C ILE A 228 13.10 25.55 2.22
N ALA A 229 13.02 26.50 1.28
CA ALA A 229 13.42 27.88 1.54
C ALA A 229 12.57 28.54 2.65
N ALA A 230 11.25 28.37 2.62
CA ALA A 230 10.35 28.89 3.65
C ALA A 230 10.60 28.26 5.02
N GLU A 231 10.84 26.94 5.08
CA GLU A 231 11.18 26.22 6.30
C GLU A 231 12.50 26.72 6.89
N ARG A 232 13.54 26.90 6.05
CA ARG A 232 14.83 27.46 6.49
C ARG A 232 14.70 28.89 7.01
N VAL A 233 13.86 29.73 6.38
CA VAL A 233 13.59 31.10 6.86
C VAL A 233 12.86 31.06 8.19
N ALA A 234 11.81 30.24 8.32
CA ALA A 234 11.06 30.09 9.55
C ALA A 234 11.93 29.55 10.70
N GLU A 235 12.77 28.55 10.43
CA GLU A 235 13.71 28.01 11.42
C GLU A 235 14.75 29.06 11.84
N ALA A 236 15.33 29.80 10.89
CA ALA A 236 16.25 30.89 11.19
C ALA A 236 15.58 31.99 12.03
N GLN A 237 14.32 32.31 11.76
CA GLN A 237 13.53 33.25 12.58
C GLN A 237 13.30 32.72 13.99
N ARG A 238 12.87 31.46 14.15
CA ARG A 238 12.73 30.85 15.49
C ARG A 238 14.02 30.89 16.28
N LEU A 239 15.15 30.53 15.66
CA LEU A 239 16.46 30.58 16.31
C LEU A 239 16.87 32.01 16.69
N ALA A 240 16.57 32.99 15.84
CA ALA A 240 16.82 34.40 16.14
C ALA A 240 15.92 34.92 17.26
N ASP A 241 14.65 34.53 17.29
CA ASP A 241 13.70 34.90 18.34
C ASP A 241 14.06 34.22 19.67
N GLU A 242 14.42 32.93 19.66
CA GLU A 242 14.93 32.23 20.84
C GLU A 242 16.23 32.87 21.36
N ALA A 243 17.14 33.28 20.47
CA ALA A 243 18.35 34.00 20.86
C ALA A 243 18.04 35.36 21.50
N LYS A 244 17.09 36.13 20.93
CA LYS A 244 16.62 37.39 21.52
C LYS A 244 15.95 37.18 22.87
N GLU A 245 15.11 36.16 23.02
CA GLU A 245 14.49 35.82 24.30
C GLU A 245 15.53 35.45 25.35
N ARG A 246 16.55 34.66 24.97
CA ARG A 246 17.70 34.35 25.84
C ARG A 246 18.48 35.61 26.23
N GLU A 247 18.70 36.54 25.31
CA GLU A 247 19.38 37.81 25.57
C GLU A 247 18.56 38.68 26.53
N VAL A 248 17.26 38.85 26.28
CA VAL A 248 16.34 39.58 27.16
C VAL A 248 16.25 38.93 28.54
N ALA A 249 16.20 37.59 28.61
CA ALA A 249 16.18 36.87 29.87
C ALA A 249 17.51 37.04 30.64
N ALA A 250 18.65 36.98 29.96
CA ALA A 250 19.96 37.22 30.55
C ALA A 250 20.09 38.66 31.08
N GLU A 251 19.60 39.64 30.32
CA GLU A 251 19.62 41.04 30.75
C GLU A 251 18.67 41.30 31.93
N ARG A 252 17.46 40.72 31.91
CA ARG A 252 16.55 40.75 33.07
C ARG A 252 17.17 40.08 34.30
N ALA A 253 17.90 38.98 34.13
CA ALA A 253 18.59 38.32 35.22
C ALA A 253 19.70 39.21 35.81
N LYS A 254 20.49 39.90 34.97
CA LYS A 254 21.49 40.88 35.44
C LYS A 254 20.85 42.06 36.16
N VAL A 255 19.75 42.62 35.63
CA VAL A 255 19.04 43.72 36.29
C VAL A 255 18.47 43.27 37.64
N ALA A 256 17.84 42.09 37.70
CA ALA A 256 17.33 41.54 38.95
C ALA A 256 18.45 41.26 39.97
N GLU A 257 19.61 40.78 39.53
CA GLU A 257 20.79 40.59 40.38
C GLU A 257 21.33 41.94 40.89
N ALA A 258 21.43 42.95 40.02
CA ALA A 258 21.85 44.30 40.39
C ALA A 258 20.86 44.97 41.37
N GLU A 259 19.55 44.79 41.17
CA GLU A 259 18.53 45.25 42.10
C GLU A 259 18.62 44.53 43.44
N ARG A 260 18.86 43.22 43.47
CA ARG A 260 19.08 42.49 44.73
C ARG A 260 20.32 42.97 45.46
N LEU A 261 21.41 43.23 44.74
CA LEU A 261 22.63 43.80 45.30
C LEU A 261 22.40 45.22 45.84
N ALA A 262 21.67 46.06 45.11
CA ALA A 262 21.33 47.41 45.53
C ALA A 262 20.39 47.41 46.76
N GLN A 263 19.37 46.57 46.78
CA GLN A 263 18.48 46.39 47.93
C GLN A 263 19.24 45.85 49.14
N ALA A 264 20.16 44.90 48.96
CA ALA A 264 21.00 44.42 50.05
C ALA A 264 21.94 45.51 50.57
N ALA A 265 22.51 46.34 49.69
CA ALA A 265 23.35 47.47 50.08
C ALA A 265 22.55 48.56 50.81
N GLU A 266 21.32 48.84 50.37
CA GLU A 266 20.42 49.80 51.02
C GLU A 266 19.96 49.29 52.38
N GLN A 267 19.58 48.02 52.48
CA GLN A 267 19.26 47.39 53.77
C GLN A 267 20.46 47.41 54.72
N ALA A 268 21.68 47.14 54.23
CA ALA A 268 22.89 47.24 55.03
C ALA A 268 23.15 48.68 55.48
N ARG A 269 22.90 49.69 54.63
CA ARG A 269 23.02 51.10 54.98
C ARG A 269 22.00 51.52 56.02
N LEU A 270 20.74 51.10 55.89
CA LEU A 270 19.68 51.37 56.85
C LEU A 270 19.98 50.67 58.20
N ALA A 271 20.48 49.43 58.18
CA ALA A 271 20.91 48.73 59.37
C ALA A 271 22.09 49.45 60.05
N ALA A 272 23.07 49.95 59.28
CA ALA A 272 24.18 50.74 59.83
C ALA A 272 23.72 52.07 60.42
N ILE A 273 22.75 52.76 59.79
CA ILE A 273 22.15 53.99 60.34
C ILE A 273 21.38 53.66 61.63
N ALA A 274 20.60 52.59 61.66
CA ALA A 274 19.89 52.14 62.85
C ALA A 274 20.86 51.75 63.99
N GLU A 275 21.98 51.09 63.68
CA GLU A 275 23.03 50.78 64.64
C GLU A 275 23.71 52.05 65.18
N GLN A 276 24.01 53.02 64.32
CA GLN A 276 24.54 54.32 64.76
C GLN A 276 23.55 55.10 65.62
N GLN A 277 22.26 55.10 65.27
CA GLN A 277 21.22 55.71 66.09
C GLN A 277 21.02 54.99 67.42
N ALA A 278 21.11 53.66 67.44
CA ALA A 278 21.07 52.87 68.66
C ALA A 278 22.29 53.14 69.55
N LYS A 279 23.49 53.27 68.98
CA LYS A 279 24.71 53.66 69.70
C LYS A 279 24.62 55.09 70.23
N ALA A 280 24.18 56.04 69.42
CA ALA A 280 23.99 57.44 69.84
C ALA A 280 22.92 57.56 70.94
N LYS A 281 21.82 56.81 70.83
CA LYS A 281 20.79 56.75 71.86
C LYS A 281 21.30 56.07 73.13
N ALA A 282 22.09 55.00 73.02
CA ALA A 282 22.71 54.35 74.17
C ALA A 282 23.74 55.27 74.87
N GLU A 283 24.55 56.02 74.10
CA GLU A 283 25.45 57.05 74.66
C GLU A 283 24.67 58.19 75.32
N GLN A 284 23.55 58.61 74.74
CA GLN A 284 22.71 59.65 75.32
C GLN A 284 21.99 59.17 76.59
N ASP A 285 21.44 57.97 76.59
CA ASP A 285 20.87 57.32 77.78
C ASP A 285 21.95 57.13 78.87
N GLN A 286 23.19 56.84 78.48
CA GLN A 286 24.32 56.73 79.41
C GLN A 286 24.70 58.10 79.99
N ARG A 287 24.79 59.15 79.16
CA ARG A 287 25.01 60.53 79.63
C ARG A 287 23.88 61.02 80.53
N ASP A 288 22.64 60.69 80.23
CA ASP A 288 21.48 61.05 81.06
C ASP A 288 21.51 60.30 82.40
N ARG A 289 21.93 59.03 82.42
CA ARG A 289 22.17 58.28 83.67
C ARG A 289 23.33 58.86 84.47
N GLU A 290 24.44 59.22 83.83
CA GLU A 290 25.60 59.84 84.46
C GLU A 290 25.26 61.24 85.01
N HIS A 291 24.47 62.03 84.27
CA HIS A 291 23.97 63.34 84.71
C HIS A 291 22.97 63.19 85.86
N ALA A 292 22.07 62.20 85.81
CA ALA A 292 21.15 61.89 86.91
C ALA A 292 21.89 61.39 88.16
N GLN A 293 22.93 60.57 88.00
CA GLN A 293 23.81 60.15 89.10
C GLN A 293 24.62 61.32 89.66
N ALA A 294 25.15 62.21 88.82
CA ALA A 294 25.85 63.42 89.27
C ALA A 294 24.94 64.37 90.05
N LEU A 295 23.67 64.52 89.64
CA LEU A 295 22.67 65.28 90.40
C LEU A 295 22.28 64.60 91.72
N ALA A 296 22.13 63.28 91.74
CA ALA A 296 21.85 62.53 92.97
C ALA A 296 23.03 62.57 93.95
N ASP A 297 24.27 62.48 93.46
CA ASP A 297 25.49 62.58 94.26
C ASP A 297 25.72 64.01 94.75
N ALA A 298 25.44 65.04 93.94
CA ALA A 298 25.49 66.43 94.38
C ALA A 298 24.44 66.72 95.46
N LYS A 299 23.24 66.13 95.35
CA LYS A 299 22.19 66.26 96.35
C LYS A 299 22.53 65.53 97.64
N ARG A 300 23.06 64.29 97.58
CA ARG A 300 23.59 63.62 98.79
C ARG A 300 24.73 64.38 99.45
N ARG A 301 25.67 64.94 98.68
CA ARG A 301 26.76 65.76 99.25
C ARG A 301 26.26 67.07 99.88
N ALA A 302 25.21 67.67 99.32
CA ALA A 302 24.55 68.83 99.92
C ALA A 302 23.81 68.45 101.22
N ASP A 303 23.05 67.35 101.21
CA ASP A 303 22.33 66.84 102.38
C ASP A 303 23.30 66.36 103.49
N GLU A 304 24.42 65.73 103.14
CA GLU A 304 25.50 65.33 104.08
C GLU A 304 26.25 66.54 104.65
N ALA A 305 26.50 67.59 103.85
CA ALA A 305 27.11 68.83 104.32
C ALA A 305 26.16 69.65 105.22
N GLU A 306 24.85 69.59 104.98
CA GLU A 306 23.84 70.21 105.84
C GLU A 306 23.63 69.41 107.15
N ALA A 307 23.61 68.08 107.08
CA ALA A 307 23.59 67.20 108.24
C ALA A 307 24.87 67.34 109.10
N ALA A 308 26.05 67.48 108.49
CA ALA A 308 27.30 67.73 109.21
C ALA A 308 27.31 69.10 109.91
N ARG A 309 26.81 70.16 109.26
CA ARG A 309 26.67 71.49 109.89
C ARG A 309 25.66 71.49 111.04
N MET A 310 24.54 70.78 110.91
CA MET A 310 23.57 70.64 112.01
C MET A 310 24.08 69.75 113.14
N ALA A 311 24.86 68.71 112.85
CA ALA A 311 25.49 67.87 113.88
C ALA A 311 26.60 68.62 114.65
N GLU A 312 27.37 69.48 113.98
CA GLU A 312 28.41 70.29 114.63
C GLU A 312 27.81 71.45 115.44
N ALA A 313 26.77 72.13 114.94
CA ALA A 313 26.03 73.14 115.69
C ALA A 313 25.35 72.56 116.94
N LYS A 314 24.80 71.33 116.84
CA LYS A 314 24.17 70.64 117.97
C LYS A 314 25.19 70.18 119.02
N ARG A 315 26.40 69.76 118.63
CA ARG A 315 27.48 69.37 119.55
C ARG A 315 27.99 70.55 120.40
N ILE A 316 28.07 71.76 119.80
CA ILE A 316 28.49 72.98 120.51
C ILE A 316 27.40 73.49 121.47
N GLU A 317 26.12 73.36 121.11
CA GLU A 317 24.98 73.72 121.97
C GLU A 317 24.81 72.72 123.15
N ASP A 318 24.94 71.41 122.90
CA ASP A 318 24.82 70.35 123.91
C ASP A 318 25.96 70.40 124.95
N GLU A 319 27.18 70.79 124.55
CA GLU A 319 28.33 70.98 125.46
C GLU A 319 28.14 72.21 126.38
N ARG A 320 27.51 73.28 125.86
CA ARG A 320 27.17 74.49 126.64
C ARG A 320 26.06 74.22 127.66
N LEU A 321 25.02 73.49 127.26
CA LEU A 321 23.90 73.08 128.13
C LEU A 321 24.30 72.06 129.20
N ALA A 322 25.26 71.16 128.93
CA ALA A 322 25.76 70.21 129.92
C ALA A 322 26.56 70.90 131.05
N LYS A 323 27.33 71.94 130.73
CA LYS A 323 28.11 72.73 131.71
C LYS A 323 27.21 73.59 132.60
N GLU A 324 26.16 74.19 132.04
CA GLU A 324 25.19 75.02 132.78
C GLU A 324 24.26 74.20 133.69
N LYS A 325 23.93 72.94 133.32
CA LYS A 325 23.10 72.05 134.14
C LYS A 325 23.86 71.49 135.36
N ALA A 326 25.17 71.28 135.24
CA ALA A 326 26.04 70.83 136.34
C ALA A 326 26.22 71.90 137.43
N ASP A 327 26.38 73.17 137.06
CA ASP A 327 26.58 74.29 138.00
C ASP A 327 25.29 74.68 138.77
N ARG A 328 24.11 74.37 138.23
CA ARG A 328 22.81 74.61 138.88
C ARG A 328 22.45 73.55 139.92
N LEU A 329 22.74 72.28 139.63
CA LEU A 329 22.49 71.16 140.55
C LEU A 329 23.40 71.19 141.80
N ALA A 330 24.59 71.77 141.72
CA ALA A 330 25.50 71.92 142.85
C ALA A 330 25.03 72.96 143.89
N ARG A 331 24.37 74.05 143.46
CA ARG A 331 23.93 75.13 144.37
C ARG A 331 22.66 74.80 145.14
N GLU A 332 21.75 74.02 144.55
CA GLU A 332 20.50 73.59 145.21
C GLU A 332 20.71 72.56 146.33
N ALA A 333 21.82 71.83 146.33
CA ALA A 333 22.15 70.85 147.37
C ALA A 333 22.68 71.47 148.68
N ASP A 334 23.29 72.66 148.62
CA ASP A 334 23.86 73.33 149.79
C ASP A 334 22.83 74.12 150.62
N GLU A 335 21.77 74.63 149.99
CA GLU A 335 20.73 75.41 150.70
C GLU A 335 19.79 74.56 151.56
N LYS A 336 19.56 73.28 151.21
CA LYS A 336 18.71 72.38 151.99
C LYS A 336 19.33 71.97 153.32
N ARG A 337 20.66 71.85 153.40
CA ARG A 337 21.37 71.43 154.63
C ARG A 337 21.33 72.48 155.75
N GLN A 338 21.24 73.77 155.41
CA GLN A 338 21.26 74.84 156.42
C GLN A 338 19.91 75.11 157.09
N ARG A 339 18.78 74.72 156.47
CA ARG A 339 17.44 74.95 157.04
C ARG A 339 17.07 73.94 158.13
N ASP A 340 17.46 72.68 157.98
CA ASP A 340 17.18 71.63 158.96
C ASP A 340 17.87 71.87 160.31
N GLN A 341 19.05 72.48 160.29
CA GLN A 341 19.82 72.73 161.52
C GLN A 341 19.17 73.80 162.42
N LYS A 342 18.48 74.78 161.84
CA LYS A 342 17.80 75.86 162.59
C LYS A 342 16.50 75.38 163.23
N HIS A 343 15.75 74.52 162.55
CA HIS A 343 14.47 74.02 163.06
C HIS A 343 14.64 73.17 164.33
N ARG A 344 15.65 72.27 164.35
CA ARG A 344 15.90 71.39 165.51
C ARG A 344 16.32 72.17 166.75
N SER A 345 17.12 73.22 166.60
CA SER A 345 17.60 74.04 167.72
C SER A 345 16.48 74.82 168.43
N GLN A 346 15.47 75.29 167.68
CA GLN A 346 14.34 76.03 168.24
C GLN A 346 13.46 75.14 169.13
N ILE A 347 13.15 73.92 168.68
CA ILE A 347 12.26 73.03 169.43
C ILE A 347 12.93 72.49 170.70
N MET A 348 14.24 72.22 170.68
CA MET A 348 14.96 71.86 171.92
C MET A 348 14.94 73.00 172.95
N SER A 349 15.03 74.25 172.50
CA SER A 349 15.03 75.42 173.39
C SER A 349 13.66 75.61 174.06
N ALA A 350 12.57 75.42 173.32
CA ALA A 350 11.20 75.50 173.87
C ALA A 350 10.90 74.39 174.89
N ALA A 351 11.36 73.16 174.64
CA ALA A 351 11.20 72.06 175.60
C ALA A 351 11.95 72.31 176.92
N LYS A 352 13.12 72.95 176.85
CA LYS A 352 13.91 73.34 178.04
C LYS A 352 13.16 74.37 178.89
N GLU A 353 12.62 75.41 178.26
CA GLU A 353 11.88 76.46 178.97
C GLU A 353 10.60 75.93 179.62
N ALA A 354 9.86 75.04 178.95
CA ALA A 354 8.65 74.43 179.52
C ALA A 354 8.94 73.59 180.79
N LEU A 355 10.07 72.87 180.82
CA LEU A 355 10.51 72.14 182.01
C LEU A 355 10.90 73.06 183.17
N MET A 356 11.50 74.21 182.86
CA MET A 356 11.83 75.21 183.89
C MET A 356 10.58 75.81 184.51
N GLN A 357 9.56 76.12 183.71
CA GLN A 357 8.40 76.88 184.15
C GLN A 357 7.35 76.04 184.93
N HIS A 358 7.22 74.74 184.63
CA HIS A 358 6.15 73.90 185.17
C HIS A 358 6.60 72.85 186.21
N ALA A 359 7.90 72.57 186.31
CA ALA A 359 8.44 71.64 187.31
C ALA A 359 9.34 72.31 188.35
N ASP A 360 9.47 73.65 188.29
CA ASP A 360 10.30 74.48 189.20
C ASP A 360 11.77 74.02 189.26
N ILE A 361 12.29 73.57 188.11
CA ILE A 361 13.64 73.04 187.96
C ILE A 361 14.59 74.14 187.43
N PRO A 362 15.79 74.33 188.02
CA PRO A 362 16.77 75.29 187.51
C PRO A 362 17.28 74.95 186.10
N GLU A 363 17.65 75.99 185.34
CA GLU A 363 17.98 75.90 183.91
C GLU A 363 19.08 74.88 183.56
N ASP A 364 20.06 74.72 184.44
CA ASP A 364 21.19 73.80 184.24
C ASP A 364 20.77 72.32 184.35
N ILE A 365 19.77 72.01 185.18
CA ILE A 365 19.18 70.69 185.28
C ILE A 365 18.20 70.49 184.12
N ALA A 366 17.36 71.47 183.78
CA ALA A 366 16.41 71.39 182.66
C ALA A 366 17.10 71.14 181.31
N LYS A 367 18.23 71.83 181.05
CA LYS A 367 19.04 71.60 179.85
C LYS A 367 19.63 70.20 179.79
N ARG A 368 20.06 69.64 180.93
CA ARG A 368 20.56 68.26 181.01
C ARG A 368 19.46 67.24 180.75
N VAL A 369 18.24 67.50 181.21
CA VAL A 369 17.08 66.64 180.96
C VAL A 369 16.68 66.63 179.49
N VAL A 370 16.59 67.81 178.84
CA VAL A 370 16.29 67.89 177.40
C VAL A 370 17.35 67.19 176.55
N LEU A 371 18.63 67.36 176.90
CA LEU A 371 19.74 66.68 176.22
C LEU A 371 19.75 65.17 176.47
N ALA A 372 19.40 64.71 177.67
CA ALA A 372 19.29 63.28 177.96
C ALA A 372 18.14 62.60 177.20
N ILE A 373 17.01 63.30 177.01
CA ILE A 373 15.88 62.81 176.23
C ILE A 373 16.19 62.82 174.72
N THR A 374 16.83 63.86 174.21
CA THR A 374 17.22 63.91 172.78
C THR A 374 18.39 63.00 172.42
N GLY A 375 19.24 62.67 173.39
CA GLY A 375 20.22 61.60 173.28
C GLY A 375 19.67 60.20 173.48
N GLY A 376 18.39 60.03 173.82
CA GLY A 376 17.74 58.72 174.01
C GLY A 376 18.13 57.98 175.31
N ASN A 377 18.73 58.67 176.28
CA ASN A 377 19.20 58.08 177.54
C ASN A 377 18.09 57.92 178.61
N VAL A 378 16.89 58.48 178.37
CA VAL A 378 15.71 58.31 179.21
C VAL A 378 14.70 57.44 178.44
N PRO A 379 14.41 56.20 178.90
CA PRO A 379 13.51 55.30 178.20
C PRO A 379 12.07 55.83 178.14
N ALA A 380 11.35 55.49 177.06
CA ALA A 380 9.92 55.74 176.86
C ALA A 380 9.48 57.22 176.72
N VAL A 381 10.40 58.16 176.46
CA VAL A 381 10.11 59.58 176.20
C VAL A 381 11.01 60.13 175.08
N SER A 382 10.49 60.96 174.15
CA SER A 382 11.24 61.57 173.03
C SER A 382 10.73 62.98 172.66
N ILE A 383 11.59 63.83 172.08
CA ILE A 383 11.22 65.17 171.56
C ILE A 383 11.15 65.14 170.03
N GLN A 384 10.03 65.58 169.46
CA GLN A 384 9.80 65.64 168.00
C GLN A 384 10.30 66.97 167.42
N PHE A 385 10.86 66.95 166.20
CA PHE A 385 11.49 68.10 165.53
C PHE A 385 10.79 68.55 164.25
#